data_AF-A0A523YK72-F1
#
_entry.id   AF-A0A523YK72-F1
#
_cell.length_a   1.000
_cell.length_b   1.000
_cell.length_c   1.000
_cell.angle_alpha   90.00
_cell.angle_beta   90.00
_cell.angle_gamma   90.00
#
_symmetry.space_group_name_H-M   'P 1'
#
loop_
_entity.id
_entity.type
_entity.pdbx_description
1 polymer ?
#
loop_
_entity_poly.entity_id
_entity_poly.type
_entity_poly.pdbx_seq_one_letter_code
_entity_poly.pdbx_strand_id
1 'polypeptide(L)'
;MPEISFEQTVAGKKIVAAINSACKRLEGVGFVYTPYQIRYKDGASEREWYFDNLSLVVSSVSMRIQADGSGRMEAEDEYSALSFSVEEGEDFDPDLVNEVFENFKKILLSEVGKPLSEIAPSPKITSKKERMKLPELSEEDKKRIEGGSIRILAVVMGEYGERIAKHIAENGPSGWEVSTITLETGLPSMIDDPEEFLPSEIPKADLLLAMQEDSSAAQLIVDIARIAQVRGVIAPIDNSEWLPEGMKNQIERELKEMGVESIFPRPFCILEEIGSPLIDQFAKCFGKPKLELKWENDRITEVDVLVDAACGSAKYVAKELLGKSIDDAVEKAGLAHHHFPCLASMKVEKDLEDTLMHVSGLQIKKAVDKILAPERKKKAVYIDPDTF
;
A
#
# COMPACT_ATOMS: atom_id res chain seq x y z
N MET A 1 25.51 -15.66 25.95
CA MET A 1 25.04 -16.86 26.67
C MET A 1 24.10 -17.60 25.74
N PRO A 2 24.09 -18.94 25.66
CA PRO A 2 23.05 -19.61 24.89
C PRO A 2 21.71 -19.34 25.55
N GLU A 3 20.76 -18.77 24.79
CA GLU A 3 19.35 -18.70 25.19
C GLU A 3 18.84 -20.14 25.31
N ILE A 4 18.65 -20.62 26.54
CA ILE A 4 17.88 -21.85 26.75
C ILE A 4 16.43 -21.46 26.47
N SER A 5 15.87 -21.98 25.38
CA SER A 5 14.47 -21.69 25.06
C SER A 5 13.55 -22.18 26.18
N PHE A 6 12.51 -21.42 26.50
CA PHE A 6 11.53 -21.71 27.56
C PHE A 6 11.06 -23.18 27.55
N GLU A 7 10.87 -23.74 26.35
CA GLU A 7 10.40 -25.11 26.10
C GLU A 7 11.42 -26.21 26.49
N GLN A 8 12.68 -25.87 26.67
CA GLN A 8 13.70 -26.82 27.13
C GLN A 8 13.71 -26.96 28.66
N THR A 9 13.04 -26.06 29.37
CA THR A 9 12.90 -26.10 30.83
C THR A 9 11.74 -27.01 31.27
N VAL A 10 11.85 -27.62 32.44
CA VAL A 10 10.78 -28.47 33.02
C VAL A 10 9.50 -27.66 33.26
N ALA A 11 9.67 -26.43 33.73
CA ALA A 11 8.64 -25.42 33.90
C ALA A 11 7.90 -25.11 32.59
N GLY A 12 8.65 -24.79 31.52
CA GLY A 12 8.06 -24.44 30.23
C GLY A 12 7.37 -25.60 29.54
N LYS A 13 7.90 -26.83 29.65
CA LYS A 13 7.20 -28.03 29.16
C LYS A 13 5.85 -28.25 29.85
N LYS A 14 5.76 -28.00 31.16
CA LYS A 14 4.50 -28.11 31.92
C LYS A 14 3.49 -27.05 31.49
N ILE A 15 3.92 -25.79 31.35
CA ILE A 15 3.04 -24.70 30.91
C ILE A 15 2.55 -24.92 29.49
N VAL A 16 3.43 -25.31 28.57
CA VAL A 16 3.05 -25.61 27.18
C VAL A 16 2.06 -26.78 27.12
N ALA A 17 2.31 -27.85 27.88
CA ALA A 17 1.38 -28.96 27.98
C ALA A 17 0.01 -28.52 28.53
N ALA A 18 0.01 -27.60 29.51
CA ALA A 18 -1.20 -27.08 30.11
C ALA A 18 -2.00 -26.17 29.19
N ILE A 19 -1.33 -25.29 28.44
CA ILE A 19 -1.95 -24.48 27.39
C ILE A 19 -2.58 -25.39 26.33
N ASN A 20 -1.85 -26.39 25.85
CA ASN A 20 -2.37 -27.34 24.85
C ASN A 20 -3.58 -28.13 25.38
N SER A 21 -3.54 -28.56 26.65
CA SER A 21 -4.66 -29.24 27.32
C SER A 21 -5.87 -28.30 27.44
N ALA A 22 -5.66 -27.05 27.83
CA ALA A 22 -6.71 -26.04 27.93
C ALA A 22 -7.36 -25.76 26.57
N CYS A 23 -6.56 -25.53 25.52
CA CYS A 23 -7.05 -25.33 24.16
C CYS A 23 -7.86 -26.54 23.66
N LYS A 24 -7.39 -27.76 23.89
CA LYS A 24 -8.11 -28.98 23.50
C LYS A 24 -9.46 -29.14 24.20
N ARG A 25 -9.57 -28.73 25.47
CA ARG A 25 -10.85 -28.78 26.21
C ARG A 25 -11.85 -27.72 25.73
N LEU A 26 -11.37 -26.67 25.07
CA LEU A 26 -12.20 -25.62 24.48
C LEU A 26 -12.78 -26.03 23.12
N GLU A 27 -12.33 -27.12 22.48
CA GLU A 27 -12.88 -27.67 21.21
C GLU A 27 -14.41 -27.86 21.25
N GLY A 28 -14.98 -28.21 22.41
CA GLY A 28 -16.43 -28.38 22.60
C GLY A 28 -17.26 -27.10 22.59
N VAL A 29 -16.64 -25.93 22.49
CA VAL A 29 -17.30 -24.60 22.53
C VAL A 29 -17.12 -23.84 21.20
N GLY A 30 -16.78 -24.54 20.11
CA GLY A 30 -16.57 -23.95 18.78
C GLY A 30 -15.10 -23.69 18.42
N PHE A 31 -14.15 -24.18 19.22
CA PHE A 31 -12.71 -23.95 19.04
C PHE A 31 -12.11 -24.93 18.01
N VAL A 32 -11.46 -24.41 16.96
CA VAL A 32 -10.74 -25.23 15.98
C VAL A 32 -9.25 -25.21 16.32
N TYR A 33 -8.75 -26.34 16.81
CA TYR A 33 -7.33 -26.52 17.08
C TYR A 33 -6.57 -26.79 15.77
N THR A 34 -5.81 -25.81 15.29
CA THR A 34 -4.78 -26.02 14.27
C THR A 34 -3.39 -25.98 14.91
N PRO A 35 -2.65 -27.10 14.94
CA PRO A 35 -1.28 -27.08 15.41
C PRO A 35 -0.36 -26.43 14.36
N TYR A 36 0.53 -25.54 14.84
CA TYR A 36 1.86 -25.22 14.30
C TYR A 36 2.02 -24.15 13.19
N GLN A 37 2.57 -22.98 13.56
CA GLN A 37 3.76 -22.38 12.92
C GLN A 37 4.50 -21.52 13.97
N ILE A 38 5.80 -21.73 14.15
CA ILE A 38 6.65 -20.92 15.04
C ILE A 38 7.36 -19.89 14.17
N ARG A 39 7.06 -18.60 14.35
CA ARG A 39 7.89 -17.52 13.79
C ARG A 39 8.83 -16.99 14.86
N TYR A 40 10.11 -16.89 14.52
CA TYR A 40 11.13 -16.29 15.39
C TYR A 40 11.32 -14.84 14.97
N LYS A 41 11.08 -13.90 15.89
CA LYS A 41 11.44 -12.48 15.71
C LYS A 41 12.18 -12.00 16.95
N ASP A 42 13.38 -11.47 16.77
CA ASP A 42 14.19 -10.85 17.83
C ASP A 42 14.39 -11.68 19.12
N GLY A 43 14.63 -12.99 18.99
CA GLY A 43 14.91 -13.88 20.14
C GLY A 43 13.70 -14.26 21.00
N ALA A 44 12.50 -13.79 20.65
CA ALA A 44 11.24 -14.17 21.30
C ALA A 44 10.45 -15.16 20.42
N SER A 45 9.83 -16.16 21.04
CA SER A 45 8.89 -17.06 20.39
C SER A 45 7.47 -16.51 20.55
N GLU A 46 6.82 -16.14 19.44
CA GLU A 46 5.38 -15.82 19.41
C GLU A 46 4.59 -17.06 18.95
N ARG A 47 3.42 -17.29 19.56
CA ARG A 47 2.49 -18.37 19.23
C ARG A 47 1.11 -17.79 18.97
N GLU A 48 0.57 -17.97 17.77
CA GLU A 48 -0.80 -17.56 17.43
C GLU A 48 -1.72 -18.80 17.36
N TRP A 49 -2.94 -18.66 17.86
CA TRP A 49 -4.03 -19.64 17.75
C TRP A 49 -5.19 -18.98 17.02
N TYR A 50 -5.75 -19.67 16.04
CA TYR A 50 -6.85 -19.16 15.23
C TYR A 50 -8.19 -19.73 15.69
N PHE A 51 -9.20 -18.87 15.66
CA PHE A 51 -10.61 -19.20 15.62
C PHE A 51 -11.13 -18.69 14.28
N ASP A 52 -12.28 -19.18 13.82
CA ASP A 52 -12.91 -18.68 12.59
C ASP A 52 -13.07 -17.14 12.56
N ASN A 53 -13.05 -16.46 13.73
CA ASN A 53 -13.22 -15.01 13.93
C ASN A 53 -12.45 -14.38 15.14
N LEU A 54 -11.48 -15.09 15.76
CA LEU A 54 -10.78 -14.66 17.00
C LEU A 54 -9.37 -15.27 17.07
N SER A 55 -8.30 -14.48 16.95
CA SER A 55 -6.95 -15.01 17.18
C SER A 55 -6.52 -14.78 18.64
N LEU A 56 -6.10 -15.84 19.34
CA LEU A 56 -5.41 -15.72 20.63
C LEU A 56 -3.91 -15.77 20.34
N VAL A 57 -3.11 -14.79 20.75
CA VAL A 57 -1.66 -14.81 20.53
C VAL A 57 -0.91 -14.75 21.86
N VAL A 58 -0.01 -15.70 22.10
CA VAL A 58 0.99 -15.66 23.17
C VAL A 58 2.33 -15.22 22.59
N SER A 59 2.66 -13.95 22.78
CA SER A 59 3.80 -13.29 22.14
C SER A 59 5.13 -13.38 22.89
N SER A 60 5.15 -13.70 24.18
CA SER A 60 6.45 -13.94 24.85
C SER A 60 6.32 -14.75 26.14
N VAL A 61 7.37 -15.52 26.44
CA VAL A 61 7.57 -16.14 27.74
C VAL A 61 9.03 -15.94 28.17
N SER A 62 9.26 -15.08 29.16
CA SER A 62 10.59 -14.64 29.65
C SER A 62 10.96 -15.10 31.07
N MET A 63 11.88 -16.07 31.21
CA MET A 63 12.30 -16.60 32.52
C MET A 63 13.55 -15.89 33.06
N ARG A 64 13.59 -15.53 34.34
CA ARG A 64 14.82 -15.10 35.03
C ARG A 64 15.59 -16.32 35.51
N ILE A 65 16.86 -16.43 35.15
CA ILE A 65 17.77 -17.48 35.62
C ILE A 65 18.85 -16.80 36.48
N GLN A 66 18.98 -17.22 37.74
CA GLN A 66 20.12 -16.85 38.58
C GLN A 66 21.04 -18.06 38.76
N ALA A 67 22.35 -17.80 38.71
CA ALA A 67 23.34 -18.81 39.09
C ALA A 67 23.46 -18.82 40.61
N ASP A 68 23.34 -19.98 41.22
CA ASP A 68 23.72 -20.12 42.62
C ASP A 68 25.25 -19.94 42.77
N GLY A 69 25.71 -19.65 44.00
CA GLY A 69 27.13 -19.47 44.30
C GLY A 69 28.03 -20.70 44.04
N SER A 70 27.48 -21.81 43.52
CA SER A 70 28.20 -23.01 43.10
C SER A 70 28.36 -23.14 41.57
N GLY A 71 27.80 -22.19 40.81
CA GLY A 71 27.81 -22.23 39.34
C GLY A 71 26.75 -23.16 38.74
N ARG A 72 25.81 -23.67 39.55
CA ARG A 72 24.58 -24.31 39.06
C ARG A 72 23.56 -23.23 38.74
N MET A 73 22.99 -23.32 37.53
CA MET A 73 21.85 -22.50 37.13
C MET A 73 20.61 -23.08 37.80
N GLU A 74 20.04 -22.39 38.78
CA GLU A 74 18.70 -22.70 39.30
C GLU A 74 17.71 -21.71 38.68
N ALA A 75 16.66 -22.24 38.05
CA ALA A 75 15.52 -21.44 37.66
C ALA A 75 14.74 -21.14 38.94
N GLU A 76 14.77 -19.90 39.44
CA GLU A 76 13.85 -19.49 40.50
C GLU A 76 12.42 -19.60 39.95
N ASP A 77 11.50 -20.11 40.77
CA ASP A 77 10.07 -20.32 40.48
C ASP A 77 9.27 -18.99 40.28
N GLU A 78 9.90 -17.96 39.72
CA GLU A 78 9.27 -16.74 39.24
C GLU A 78 8.95 -16.91 37.75
N TYR A 79 7.74 -17.40 37.47
CA TYR A 79 7.26 -17.58 36.11
C TYR A 79 6.99 -16.23 35.44
N SER A 80 7.59 -16.10 34.27
CA SER A 80 7.44 -15.09 33.22
C SER A 80 6.00 -14.65 32.93
N ALA A 81 5.84 -13.37 32.58
CA ALA A 81 4.60 -12.83 32.04
C ALA A 81 4.21 -13.53 30.72
N LEU A 82 3.02 -14.13 30.67
CA LEU A 82 2.32 -14.50 29.44
C LEU A 82 1.53 -13.27 28.94
N SER A 83 1.77 -12.82 27.70
CA SER A 83 0.90 -11.85 27.04
C SER A 83 -0.16 -12.61 26.25
N PHE A 84 -1.43 -12.18 26.34
CA PHE A 84 -2.48 -12.63 25.45
C PHE A 84 -2.92 -11.44 24.60
N SER A 85 -3.07 -11.60 23.30
CA SER A 85 -3.82 -10.66 22.47
C SER A 85 -4.97 -11.33 21.76
N VAL A 86 -6.05 -10.56 21.59
CA VAL A 86 -7.29 -10.97 20.91
C VAL A 86 -7.53 -10.04 19.74
N GLU A 87 -7.77 -10.58 18.54
CA GLU A 87 -8.20 -9.80 17.37
C GLU A 87 -9.71 -9.89 17.14
N GLU A 88 -10.32 -8.75 16.85
CA GLU A 88 -11.76 -8.63 16.54
C GLU A 88 -12.05 -9.01 15.08
N GLY A 89 -12.85 -10.06 14.87
CA GLY A 89 -13.45 -10.42 13.57
C GLY A 89 -14.82 -9.76 13.31
N GLU A 90 -15.46 -10.07 12.17
CA GLU A 90 -16.74 -9.46 11.75
C GLU A 90 -17.92 -9.77 12.70
N ASP A 91 -17.82 -10.84 13.51
CA ASP A 91 -18.81 -11.28 14.51
C ASP A 91 -18.24 -11.29 15.95
N PHE A 92 -17.43 -10.28 16.29
CA PHE A 92 -16.83 -10.18 17.63
C PHE A 92 -17.88 -10.03 18.74
N ASP A 93 -17.93 -11.02 19.65
CA ASP A 93 -18.72 -10.99 20.88
C ASP A 93 -17.80 -10.84 22.12
N PRO A 94 -17.75 -9.65 22.75
CA PRO A 94 -16.93 -9.41 23.94
C PRO A 94 -17.25 -10.35 25.11
N ASP A 95 -18.51 -10.78 25.25
CA ASP A 95 -18.94 -11.64 26.35
C ASP A 95 -18.41 -13.07 26.16
N LEU A 96 -18.40 -13.57 24.92
CA LEU A 96 -17.81 -14.86 24.56
C LEU A 96 -16.29 -14.87 24.81
N VAL A 97 -15.58 -13.79 24.48
CA VAL A 97 -14.13 -13.67 24.75
C VAL A 97 -13.84 -13.73 26.23
N ASN A 98 -14.61 -13.01 27.04
CA ASN A 98 -14.48 -13.05 28.49
C ASN A 98 -14.77 -14.46 29.04
N GLU A 99 -15.80 -15.14 28.54
CA GLU A 99 -16.12 -16.51 28.93
C GLU A 99 -14.99 -17.49 28.60
N VAL A 100 -14.45 -17.44 27.38
CA VAL A 100 -13.32 -18.27 26.94
C VAL A 100 -12.09 -18.00 27.79
N PHE A 101 -11.77 -16.73 28.06
CA PHE A 101 -10.62 -16.36 28.87
C PHE A 101 -10.77 -16.80 30.33
N GLU A 102 -11.96 -16.69 30.92
CA GLU A 102 -12.25 -17.19 32.28
C GLU A 102 -12.19 -18.72 32.36
N ASN A 103 -12.64 -19.43 31.34
CA ASN A 103 -12.50 -20.89 31.28
C ASN A 103 -11.04 -21.31 31.12
N PHE A 104 -10.28 -20.59 30.30
CA PHE A 104 -8.84 -20.79 30.14
C PHE A 104 -8.07 -20.55 31.44
N LYS A 105 -8.39 -19.47 32.19
CA LYS A 105 -7.86 -19.21 33.54
C LYS A 105 -8.07 -20.38 34.49
N LYS A 106 -9.29 -20.93 34.53
CA LYS A 106 -9.64 -22.05 35.43
C LYS A 106 -8.86 -23.31 35.09
N ILE A 107 -8.71 -23.61 33.80
CA ILE A 107 -7.97 -24.80 33.37
C ILE A 107 -6.47 -24.64 33.68
N LEU A 108 -5.87 -23.50 33.34
CA LEU A 108 -4.47 -23.23 33.67
C LEU A 108 -4.21 -23.25 35.19
N LEU A 109 -5.10 -22.66 35.99
CA LEU A 109 -5.01 -22.72 37.45
C LEU A 109 -5.03 -24.17 37.95
N SER A 110 -5.87 -25.03 37.37
CA SER A 110 -5.96 -26.45 37.74
C SER A 110 -4.71 -27.26 37.39
N GLU A 111 -3.95 -26.83 36.38
CA GLU A 111 -2.77 -27.56 35.89
C GLU A 111 -1.44 -26.99 36.43
N VAL A 112 -1.38 -25.69 36.73
CA VAL A 112 -0.16 -24.98 37.18
C VAL A 112 -0.21 -24.65 38.68
N GLY A 113 -1.39 -24.62 39.29
CA GLY A 113 -1.57 -24.42 40.74
C GLY A 113 -1.41 -22.97 41.24
N LYS A 114 -1.32 -21.98 40.33
CA LYS A 114 -1.29 -20.54 40.65
C LYS A 114 -2.27 -19.75 39.78
N PRO A 115 -2.83 -18.61 40.26
CA PRO A 115 -3.77 -17.78 39.50
C PRO A 115 -3.14 -17.20 38.24
N LEU A 116 -3.88 -17.16 37.13
CA LEU A 116 -3.38 -16.58 35.88
C LEU A 116 -2.98 -15.12 36.05
N SER A 117 -3.64 -14.34 36.91
CA SER A 117 -3.28 -12.95 37.22
C SER A 117 -1.87 -12.77 37.80
N GLU A 118 -1.28 -13.83 38.36
CA GLU A 118 0.11 -13.83 38.88
C GLU A 118 1.13 -14.23 37.80
N ILE A 119 0.67 -14.82 36.69
CA ILE A 119 1.50 -15.38 35.61
C ILE A 119 1.33 -14.56 34.30
N ALA A 120 0.22 -13.84 34.15
CA ALA A 120 -0.20 -13.16 32.93
C ALA A 120 -1.17 -11.99 33.24
N PRO A 121 -0.94 -10.78 32.72
CA PRO A 121 -1.99 -9.76 32.70
C PRO A 121 -3.18 -10.21 31.81
N SER A 122 -4.35 -9.58 32.01
CA SER A 122 -5.50 -9.73 31.11
C SER A 122 -5.11 -9.51 29.64
N PRO A 123 -5.79 -10.18 28.68
CA PRO A 123 -5.48 -10.04 27.27
C PRO A 123 -5.60 -8.59 26.85
N LYS A 124 -4.63 -8.12 26.08
CA LYS A 124 -4.79 -6.89 25.32
C LYS A 124 -5.68 -7.22 24.14
N ILE A 125 -6.94 -6.84 24.24
CA ILE A 125 -7.84 -6.84 23.08
C ILE A 125 -7.34 -5.71 22.18
N THR A 126 -6.92 -6.06 20.97
CA THR A 126 -6.51 -5.08 19.96
C THR A 126 -7.49 -5.25 18.82
N SER A 127 -8.34 -4.24 18.61
CA SER A 127 -9.28 -4.29 17.49
C SER A 127 -8.51 -4.32 16.17
N LYS A 128 -9.06 -4.96 15.12
CA LYS A 128 -8.53 -4.86 13.75
C LYS A 128 -8.30 -3.38 13.35
N LYS A 129 -9.21 -2.51 13.82
CA LYS A 129 -9.11 -1.04 13.69
C LYS A 129 -7.90 -0.41 14.39
N GLU A 130 -7.45 -0.93 15.52
CA GLU A 130 -6.24 -0.45 16.21
C GLU A 130 -4.96 -0.96 15.55
N ARG A 131 -4.95 -2.19 15.00
CA ARG A 131 -3.82 -2.75 14.25
C ARG A 131 -3.62 -2.06 12.89
N MET A 132 -4.71 -1.59 12.28
CA MET A 132 -4.71 -0.84 11.02
C MET A 132 -4.28 0.62 11.17
N LYS A 133 -4.24 1.19 12.38
CA LYS A 133 -3.80 2.57 12.57
C LYS A 133 -2.30 2.70 12.35
N LEU A 134 -1.94 3.57 11.43
CA LEU A 134 -0.54 3.95 11.24
C LEU A 134 -0.01 4.73 12.44
N PRO A 135 1.27 4.58 12.79
CA PRO A 135 1.90 5.41 13.81
C PRO A 135 1.85 6.89 13.40
N GLU A 136 1.85 7.78 14.38
CA GLU A 136 1.99 9.21 14.13
C GLU A 136 3.33 9.51 13.43
N LEU A 137 3.32 10.45 12.48
CA LEU A 137 4.55 10.89 11.82
C LEU A 137 5.46 11.58 12.84
N SER A 138 6.75 11.31 12.75
CA SER A 138 7.75 12.08 13.50
C SER A 138 7.74 13.55 13.05
N GLU A 139 8.11 14.47 13.94
CA GLU A 139 8.22 15.89 13.59
C GLU A 139 9.27 16.15 12.49
N GLU A 140 10.26 15.27 12.38
CA GLU A 140 11.26 15.29 11.31
C GLU A 140 10.64 14.90 9.96
N ASP A 141 9.87 13.81 9.92
CA ASP A 141 9.16 13.38 8.71
C ASP A 141 8.16 14.44 8.24
N LYS A 142 7.40 15.05 9.16
CA LYS A 142 6.48 16.15 8.84
C LYS A 142 7.20 17.31 8.18
N LYS A 143 8.30 17.80 8.79
CA LYS A 143 9.09 18.91 8.24
C LYS A 143 9.70 18.57 6.88
N ARG A 144 10.16 17.33 6.69
CA ARG A 144 10.72 16.86 5.41
C ARG A 144 9.65 16.88 4.31
N ILE A 145 8.46 16.36 4.60
CA ILE A 145 7.31 16.34 3.67
C ILE A 145 6.83 17.75 3.36
N GLU A 146 6.71 18.63 4.37
CA GLU A 146 6.36 20.04 4.18
C GLU A 146 7.41 20.80 3.35
N GLY A 147 8.68 20.42 3.48
CA GLY A 147 9.80 20.95 2.70
C GLY A 147 9.88 20.46 1.25
N GLY A 148 8.98 19.57 0.81
CA GLY A 148 8.93 19.08 -0.57
C GLY A 148 9.72 17.80 -0.85
N SER A 149 10.32 17.19 0.18
CA SER A 149 11.08 15.95 0.06
C SER A 149 10.19 14.75 0.39
N ILE A 150 9.91 13.91 -0.61
CA ILE A 150 9.04 12.74 -0.45
C ILE A 150 9.78 11.45 -0.80
N ARG A 151 9.51 10.39 -0.04
CA ARG A 151 9.91 9.01 -0.36
C ARG A 151 8.74 8.33 -1.03
N ILE A 152 8.97 7.86 -2.25
CA ILE A 152 7.99 7.18 -3.08
C ILE A 152 8.37 5.71 -3.14
N LEU A 153 7.41 4.83 -2.86
CA LEU A 153 7.50 3.41 -3.16
C LEU A 153 6.65 3.12 -4.40
N ALA A 154 7.30 2.68 -5.48
CA ALA A 154 6.63 2.18 -6.68
C ALA A 154 6.50 0.67 -6.61
N VAL A 155 5.26 0.17 -6.67
CA VAL A 155 4.96 -1.26 -6.82
C VAL A 155 4.73 -1.54 -8.28
N VAL A 156 5.54 -2.43 -8.85
CA VAL A 156 5.51 -2.75 -10.28
C VAL A 156 5.40 -4.27 -10.47
N MET A 157 5.02 -4.68 -11.67
CA MET A 157 4.93 -6.09 -12.04
C MET A 157 5.52 -6.38 -13.43
N GLY A 158 5.57 -5.36 -14.31
CA GLY A 158 6.15 -5.46 -15.65
C GLY A 158 7.01 -4.25 -16.03
N GLU A 159 7.56 -4.31 -17.25
CA GLU A 159 8.49 -3.31 -17.79
C GLU A 159 7.88 -1.90 -17.88
N TYR A 160 6.55 -1.79 -18.01
CA TYR A 160 5.89 -0.49 -18.06
C TYR A 160 5.94 0.22 -16.71
N GLY A 161 5.59 -0.47 -15.62
CA GLY A 161 5.71 0.05 -14.27
C GLY A 161 7.15 0.48 -13.95
N GLU A 162 8.14 -0.35 -14.31
CA GLU A 162 9.56 -0.02 -14.14
C GLU A 162 9.98 1.23 -14.90
N ARG A 163 9.54 1.37 -16.16
CA ARG A 163 9.79 2.56 -16.97
C ARG A 163 9.17 3.82 -16.37
N ILE A 164 7.96 3.72 -15.82
CA ILE A 164 7.29 4.82 -15.14
C ILE A 164 8.07 5.23 -13.88
N ALA A 165 8.41 4.27 -13.02
CA ALA A 165 9.19 4.52 -11.80
C ALA A 165 10.54 5.19 -12.11
N LYS A 166 11.23 4.69 -13.14
CA LYS A 166 12.49 5.28 -13.63
C LYS A 166 12.30 6.71 -14.12
N HIS A 167 11.27 6.98 -14.92
CA HIS A 167 10.97 8.32 -15.40
C HIS A 167 10.74 9.29 -14.25
N ILE A 168 9.96 8.88 -13.25
CA ILE A 168 9.68 9.68 -12.04
C ILE A 168 10.98 9.96 -11.28
N ALA A 169 11.85 8.95 -11.10
CA ALA A 169 13.13 9.11 -10.41
C ALA A 169 14.08 10.09 -11.15
N GLU A 170 14.12 10.03 -12.48
CA GLU A 170 15.01 10.85 -13.31
C GLU A 170 14.51 12.29 -13.50
N ASN A 171 13.20 12.53 -13.37
CA ASN A 171 12.57 13.80 -13.71
C ASN A 171 11.85 14.48 -12.55
N GLY A 172 11.79 13.83 -11.39
CA GLY A 172 11.21 14.39 -10.17
C GLY A 172 12.13 15.43 -9.53
N PRO A 173 11.60 16.24 -8.59
CA PRO A 173 12.40 17.13 -7.76
C PRO A 173 13.56 16.40 -7.07
N SER A 174 14.70 17.06 -6.90
CA SER A 174 15.93 16.46 -6.34
C SER A 174 15.79 15.95 -4.90
N GLY A 175 14.77 16.40 -4.18
CA GLY A 175 14.47 15.94 -2.82
C GLY A 175 13.62 14.68 -2.77
N TRP A 176 13.24 14.11 -3.92
CA TRP A 176 12.44 12.90 -3.99
C TRP A 176 13.33 11.65 -4.05
N GLU A 177 12.95 10.63 -3.29
CA GLU A 177 13.59 9.32 -3.31
C GLU A 177 12.58 8.31 -3.83
N VAL A 178 12.90 7.62 -4.94
CA VAL A 178 12.02 6.62 -5.55
C VAL A 178 12.62 5.25 -5.35
N SER A 179 11.95 4.41 -4.57
CA SER A 179 12.25 2.98 -4.41
C SER A 179 11.24 2.16 -5.21
N THR A 180 11.65 1.00 -5.71
CA THR A 180 10.77 0.11 -6.47
C THR A 180 10.78 -1.28 -5.85
N ILE A 181 9.60 -1.91 -5.72
CA ILE A 181 9.47 -3.34 -5.48
C ILE A 181 8.70 -3.98 -6.63
N THR A 182 9.12 -5.18 -7.01
CA THR A 182 8.48 -5.96 -8.08
C THR A 182 7.70 -7.10 -7.46
N LEU A 183 6.41 -7.21 -7.78
CA LEU A 183 5.57 -8.32 -7.35
C LEU A 183 5.73 -9.52 -8.29
N GLU A 184 5.53 -10.72 -7.74
CA GLU A 184 5.57 -11.95 -8.52
C GLU A 184 4.35 -12.08 -9.44
N THR A 185 4.57 -12.72 -10.59
CA THR A 185 3.50 -13.10 -11.52
C THR A 185 2.86 -14.43 -11.12
N GLY A 186 1.59 -14.64 -11.47
CA GLY A 186 0.92 -15.92 -11.24
C GLY A 186 0.34 -16.08 -9.82
N LEU A 187 0.01 -14.95 -9.18
CA LEU A 187 -0.71 -14.91 -7.91
C LEU A 187 -2.08 -15.62 -8.03
N PRO A 188 -2.57 -16.25 -6.94
CA PRO A 188 -3.89 -16.86 -6.93
C PRO A 188 -4.98 -15.81 -7.10
N SER A 189 -6.15 -16.19 -7.63
CA SER A 189 -7.26 -15.25 -7.86
C SER A 189 -7.84 -14.64 -6.57
N MET A 190 -7.67 -15.33 -5.44
CA MET A 190 -8.04 -14.89 -4.11
C MET A 190 -6.82 -15.09 -3.22
N ILE A 191 -6.42 -14.04 -2.50
CA ILE A 191 -5.30 -14.09 -1.55
C ILE A 191 -5.88 -14.13 -0.15
N ASP A 192 -5.72 -15.26 0.54
CA ASP A 192 -6.19 -15.45 1.92
C ASP A 192 -5.16 -14.95 2.94
N ASP A 193 -3.87 -15.24 2.72
CA ASP A 193 -2.74 -14.72 3.50
C ASP A 193 -1.83 -13.84 2.62
N PRO A 194 -1.99 -12.50 2.66
CA PRO A 194 -1.17 -11.57 1.90
C PRO A 194 0.33 -11.70 2.20
N GLU A 195 0.71 -12.08 3.42
CA GLU A 195 2.12 -12.11 3.84
C GLU A 195 2.96 -13.12 3.05
N GLU A 196 2.34 -14.17 2.50
CA GLU A 196 3.02 -15.17 1.67
C GLU A 196 3.45 -14.62 0.29
N PHE A 197 2.81 -13.55 -0.19
CA PHE A 197 3.00 -12.98 -1.53
C PHE A 197 3.73 -11.64 -1.52
N LEU A 198 4.04 -11.13 -0.34
CA LEU A 198 4.75 -9.88 -0.18
C LEU A 198 6.27 -10.09 -0.25
N PRO A 199 7.02 -9.14 -0.82
CA PRO A 199 8.48 -9.16 -0.75
C PRO A 199 8.95 -9.19 0.71
N SER A 200 10.08 -9.88 0.96
CA SER A 200 10.66 -10.01 2.31
C SER A 200 11.02 -8.66 2.95
N GLU A 201 11.30 -7.66 2.12
CA GLU A 201 11.64 -6.31 2.55
C GLU A 201 10.81 -5.30 1.77
N ILE A 202 10.03 -4.51 2.50
CA ILE A 202 9.27 -3.37 1.97
C ILE A 202 9.81 -2.11 2.67
N PRO A 203 10.45 -1.19 1.93
CA PRO A 203 11.03 0.00 2.54
C PRO A 203 9.92 0.95 3.02
N LYS A 204 10.22 1.73 4.07
CA LYS A 204 9.33 2.81 4.49
C LYS A 204 9.26 3.90 3.41
N ALA A 205 8.07 4.41 3.17
CA ALA A 205 7.82 5.48 2.21
C ALA A 205 6.72 6.41 2.70
N ASP A 206 6.58 7.56 2.06
CA ASP A 206 5.49 8.51 2.36
C ASP A 206 4.33 8.35 1.37
N LEU A 207 4.64 8.03 0.11
CA LEU A 207 3.69 7.88 -0.98
C LEU A 207 3.87 6.52 -1.68
N LEU A 208 2.77 5.79 -1.89
CA LEU A 208 2.74 4.56 -2.68
C LEU A 208 2.22 4.84 -4.09
N LEU A 209 2.94 4.36 -5.10
CA LEU A 209 2.45 4.24 -6.48
C LEU A 209 2.16 2.77 -6.75
N ALA A 210 0.87 2.41 -6.73
CA ALA A 210 0.39 1.04 -6.92
C ALA A 210 0.14 0.80 -8.42
N MET A 211 1.20 0.44 -9.15
CA MET A 211 1.19 0.22 -10.61
C MET A 211 1.25 -1.27 -10.94
N GLN A 212 0.49 -2.08 -10.22
CA GLN A 212 0.34 -3.50 -10.50
C GLN A 212 -0.45 -3.72 -11.80
N GLU A 213 -0.02 -4.72 -12.57
CA GLU A 213 -0.58 -5.06 -13.89
C GLU A 213 -1.50 -6.30 -13.82
N ASP A 214 -2.07 -6.56 -12.64
CA ASP A 214 -2.93 -7.71 -12.36
C ASP A 214 -3.87 -7.47 -11.17
N SER A 215 -5.05 -8.10 -11.19
CA SER A 215 -6.07 -7.94 -10.15
C SER A 215 -5.78 -8.71 -8.86
N SER A 216 -5.07 -9.82 -8.91
CA SER A 216 -4.61 -10.49 -7.69
C SER A 216 -3.57 -9.66 -6.97
N ALA A 217 -2.64 -9.06 -7.71
CA ALA A 217 -1.65 -8.14 -7.15
C ALA A 217 -2.28 -6.91 -6.48
N ALA A 218 -3.42 -6.42 -6.97
CA ALA A 218 -4.11 -5.28 -6.38
C ALA A 218 -4.63 -5.56 -4.96
N GLN A 219 -4.87 -6.82 -4.60
CA GLN A 219 -5.27 -7.23 -3.25
C GLN A 219 -4.19 -6.92 -2.20
N LEU A 220 -2.92 -6.80 -2.63
CA LEU A 220 -1.78 -6.54 -1.75
C LEU A 220 -1.57 -5.05 -1.42
N ILE A 221 -2.31 -4.13 -2.06
CA ILE A 221 -2.09 -2.67 -1.92
C ILE A 221 -2.18 -2.23 -0.46
N VAL A 222 -3.18 -2.71 0.27
CA VAL A 222 -3.46 -2.30 1.65
C VAL A 222 -2.34 -2.75 2.58
N ASP A 223 -1.88 -4.00 2.44
CA ASP A 223 -0.76 -4.52 3.24
C ASP A 223 0.57 -3.85 2.92
N ILE A 224 0.86 -3.61 1.64
CA ILE A 224 2.06 -2.86 1.24
C ILE A 224 2.01 -1.46 1.84
N ALA A 225 0.88 -0.76 1.74
CA ALA A 225 0.71 0.58 2.31
C ALA A 225 0.94 0.58 3.83
N ARG A 226 0.42 -0.43 4.53
CA ARG A 226 0.59 -0.62 5.98
C ARG A 226 2.03 -0.85 6.36
N ILE A 227 2.71 -1.81 5.72
CA ILE A 227 4.09 -2.19 6.03
C ILE A 227 5.06 -1.05 5.70
N ALA A 228 4.86 -0.41 4.55
CA ALA A 228 5.64 0.76 4.12
C ALA A 228 5.32 2.04 4.93
N GLN A 229 4.25 2.03 5.73
CA GLN A 229 3.77 3.16 6.54
C GLN A 229 3.48 4.43 5.72
N VAL A 230 3.00 4.25 4.49
CA VAL A 230 2.68 5.38 3.60
C VAL A 230 1.49 6.17 4.10
N ARG A 231 1.42 7.45 3.73
CA ARG A 231 0.33 8.36 4.10
C ARG A 231 -0.51 8.79 2.89
N GLY A 232 0.01 8.55 1.68
CA GLY A 232 -0.71 8.69 0.44
C GLY A 232 -0.60 7.44 -0.43
N VAL A 233 -1.65 7.11 -1.17
CA VAL A 233 -1.67 6.06 -2.20
C VAL A 233 -2.20 6.64 -3.50
N ILE A 234 -1.46 6.44 -4.58
CA ILE A 234 -1.93 6.66 -5.94
C ILE A 234 -1.95 5.29 -6.63
N ALA A 235 -3.15 4.80 -6.93
CA ALA A 235 -3.37 3.51 -7.56
C ALA A 235 -4.03 3.73 -8.94
N PRO A 236 -3.24 4.05 -9.98
CA PRO A 236 -3.77 4.33 -11.31
C PRO A 236 -4.48 3.11 -11.92
N ILE A 237 -5.55 3.39 -12.66
CA ILE A 237 -6.33 2.41 -13.41
C ILE A 237 -6.01 2.62 -14.90
N ASP A 238 -4.89 2.08 -15.34
CA ASP A 238 -4.51 2.07 -16.76
C ASP A 238 -5.16 0.89 -17.51
N ASN A 239 -5.65 -0.13 -16.79
CA ASN A 239 -6.53 -1.17 -17.30
C ASN A 239 -7.57 -1.53 -16.22
N SER A 240 -8.85 -1.41 -16.54
CA SER A 240 -9.94 -1.65 -15.58
C SER A 240 -10.05 -3.11 -15.13
N GLU A 241 -9.40 -4.05 -15.83
CA GLU A 241 -9.30 -5.45 -15.40
C GLU A 241 -8.30 -5.65 -14.25
N TRP A 242 -7.28 -4.80 -14.13
CA TRP A 242 -6.26 -4.90 -13.06
C TRP A 242 -6.73 -4.30 -11.75
N LEU A 243 -7.67 -3.35 -11.81
CA LEU A 243 -8.31 -2.82 -10.61
C LEU A 243 -9.81 -2.61 -10.87
N PRO A 244 -10.63 -3.68 -10.77
CA PRO A 244 -12.07 -3.58 -10.93
C PRO A 244 -12.72 -2.67 -9.89
N GLU A 245 -13.85 -2.05 -10.25
CA GLU A 245 -14.54 -1.05 -9.41
C GLU A 245 -14.87 -1.54 -7.99
N GLY A 246 -15.31 -2.79 -7.85
CA GLY A 246 -15.59 -3.39 -6.54
C GLY A 246 -14.35 -3.45 -5.64
N MET A 247 -13.22 -3.89 -6.21
CA MET A 247 -11.94 -3.98 -5.51
C MET A 247 -11.38 -2.60 -5.19
N LYS A 248 -11.46 -1.65 -6.13
CA LYS A 248 -11.10 -0.25 -5.91
C LYS A 248 -11.84 0.34 -4.72
N ASN A 249 -13.15 0.15 -4.64
CA ASN A 249 -13.97 0.66 -3.54
C ASN A 249 -13.65 -0.02 -2.20
N GLN A 250 -13.29 -1.30 -2.21
CA GLN A 250 -12.82 -2.01 -1.01
C GLN A 250 -11.49 -1.42 -0.51
N ILE A 251 -10.50 -1.32 -1.38
CA ILE A 251 -9.17 -0.78 -1.04
C ILE A 251 -9.28 0.66 -0.56
N GLU A 252 -10.08 1.50 -1.22
CA GLU A 252 -10.33 2.89 -0.82
C GLU A 252 -10.91 2.98 0.60
N ARG A 253 -11.86 2.10 0.94
CA ARG A 253 -12.44 2.04 2.29
C ARG A 253 -11.39 1.64 3.34
N GLU A 254 -10.62 0.59 3.06
CA GLU A 254 -9.61 0.07 3.99
C GLU A 254 -8.47 1.08 4.23
N LEU A 255 -7.97 1.72 3.17
CA LEU A 255 -6.98 2.79 3.28
C LEU A 255 -7.52 3.97 4.09
N LYS A 256 -8.78 4.36 3.87
CA LYS A 256 -9.42 5.42 4.65
C LYS A 256 -9.54 5.07 6.13
N GLU A 257 -9.85 3.81 6.46
CA GLU A 257 -9.89 3.33 7.84
C GLU A 257 -8.51 3.35 8.52
N MET A 258 -7.43 3.17 7.73
CA MET A 258 -6.05 3.34 8.18
C MET A 258 -5.60 4.81 8.33
N GLY A 259 -6.43 5.77 7.88
CA GLY A 259 -6.08 7.18 7.83
C GLY A 259 -5.10 7.52 6.70
N VAL A 260 -5.10 6.73 5.62
CA VAL A 260 -4.30 6.93 4.42
C VAL A 260 -5.14 7.61 3.34
N GLU A 261 -4.65 8.71 2.79
CA GLU A 261 -5.30 9.39 1.67
C GLU A 261 -5.03 8.60 0.38
N SER A 262 -6.05 8.42 -0.47
CA SER A 262 -5.93 7.61 -1.68
C SER A 262 -6.61 8.22 -2.89
N ILE A 263 -6.05 8.00 -4.08
CA ILE A 263 -6.68 8.34 -5.36
C ILE A 263 -6.44 7.25 -6.41
N PHE A 264 -7.41 7.10 -7.30
CA PHE A 264 -7.45 6.07 -8.34
C PHE A 264 -7.67 6.69 -9.73
N PRO A 265 -6.67 7.42 -10.29
CA PRO A 265 -6.83 8.09 -11.57
C PRO A 265 -6.99 7.06 -12.71
N ARG A 266 -7.97 7.29 -13.60
CA ARG A 266 -8.31 6.38 -14.71
C ARG A 266 -8.31 7.14 -16.05
N PRO A 267 -7.22 7.13 -16.86
CA PRO A 267 -5.88 6.54 -16.62
C PRO A 267 -4.95 7.40 -15.77
N PHE A 268 -3.70 6.97 -15.50
CA PHE A 268 -2.79 7.67 -14.58
C PHE A 268 -2.60 9.17 -14.91
N CYS A 269 -2.51 9.53 -16.19
CA CYS A 269 -2.32 10.90 -16.65
C CYS A 269 -3.55 11.82 -16.49
N ILE A 270 -4.63 11.39 -15.82
CA ILE A 270 -5.72 12.29 -15.41
C ILE A 270 -5.54 12.82 -13.98
N LEU A 271 -4.51 12.38 -13.26
CA LEU A 271 -4.27 12.78 -11.89
C LEU A 271 -4.19 14.31 -11.76
N GLU A 272 -5.00 14.86 -10.84
CA GLU A 272 -5.03 16.27 -10.46
C GLU A 272 -4.90 16.37 -8.94
N GLU A 273 -4.61 17.58 -8.45
CA GLU A 273 -4.57 17.90 -7.03
C GLU A 273 -5.95 17.65 -6.38
N ILE A 274 -5.96 17.03 -5.20
CA ILE A 274 -7.16 16.69 -4.42
C ILE A 274 -7.16 17.26 -3.01
N GLY A 275 -6.15 18.04 -2.63
CA GLY A 275 -6.01 18.63 -1.31
C GLY A 275 -5.20 17.77 -0.32
N SER A 276 -4.71 16.61 -0.75
CA SER A 276 -3.79 15.78 0.01
C SER A 276 -2.36 16.27 -0.21
N PRO A 277 -1.61 16.70 0.83
CA PRO A 277 -0.28 17.30 0.64
C PRO A 277 0.70 16.43 -0.16
N LEU A 278 0.68 15.10 0.03
CA LEU A 278 1.58 14.18 -0.66
C LEU A 278 1.16 13.94 -2.12
N ILE A 279 -0.13 13.70 -2.34
CA ILE A 279 -0.68 13.45 -3.69
C ILE A 279 -0.60 14.73 -4.53
N ASP A 280 -0.85 15.90 -3.94
CA ASP A 280 -0.77 17.19 -4.63
C ASP A 280 0.67 17.55 -5.01
N GLN A 281 1.64 17.27 -4.13
CA GLN A 281 3.06 17.40 -4.47
C GLN A 281 3.43 16.53 -5.67
N PHE A 282 2.94 15.28 -5.70
CA PHE A 282 3.14 14.39 -6.84
C PHE A 282 2.47 14.93 -8.11
N ALA A 283 1.18 15.27 -8.03
CA ALA A 283 0.35 15.73 -9.15
C ALA A 283 0.84 17.03 -9.81
N LYS A 284 1.54 17.89 -9.04
CA LYS A 284 2.19 19.11 -9.55
C LYS A 284 3.39 18.83 -10.46
N CYS A 285 3.99 17.65 -10.40
CA CYS A 285 5.09 17.25 -11.28
C CYS A 285 4.64 16.21 -12.31
N PHE A 286 3.84 15.25 -11.88
CA PHE A 286 3.38 14.11 -12.67
C PHE A 286 1.86 13.91 -12.53
N GLY A 287 1.13 14.16 -13.60
CA GLY A 287 -0.32 14.02 -13.62
C GLY A 287 -0.91 14.48 -14.94
N LYS A 288 -1.99 15.25 -14.87
CA LYS A 288 -2.63 15.84 -16.04
C LYS A 288 -1.68 16.81 -16.75
N PRO A 289 -1.33 16.56 -18.03
CA PRO A 289 -0.34 17.35 -18.74
C PRO A 289 -0.67 18.85 -18.76
N LYS A 290 0.33 19.66 -18.44
CA LYS A 290 0.29 21.13 -18.57
C LYS A 290 1.51 21.57 -19.34
N LEU A 291 1.30 22.37 -20.39
CA LEU A 291 2.35 22.82 -21.30
C LEU A 291 2.30 24.34 -21.45
N GLU A 292 3.42 24.92 -21.86
CA GLU A 292 3.49 26.23 -22.50
C GLU A 292 4.10 26.07 -23.89
N LEU A 293 3.60 26.84 -24.86
CA LEU A 293 4.06 26.80 -26.25
C LEU A 293 4.46 28.21 -26.67
N LYS A 294 5.58 28.32 -27.39
CA LYS A 294 5.93 29.52 -28.15
C LYS A 294 6.02 29.17 -29.63
N TRP A 295 5.66 30.12 -30.48
CA TRP A 295 5.66 29.93 -31.92
C TRP A 295 6.03 31.21 -32.67
N GLU A 296 6.60 31.03 -33.86
CA GLU A 296 6.95 32.09 -34.80
C GLU A 296 6.51 31.67 -36.20
N ASN A 297 5.87 32.58 -36.95
CA ASN A 297 5.37 32.29 -38.31
C ASN A 297 4.56 30.97 -38.37
N ASP A 298 3.60 30.82 -37.47
CA ASP A 298 2.76 29.63 -37.28
C ASP A 298 3.50 28.33 -36.91
N ARG A 299 4.80 28.35 -36.61
CA ARG A 299 5.56 27.15 -36.21
C ARG A 299 5.98 27.19 -34.76
N ILE A 300 5.78 26.09 -34.06
CA ILE A 300 6.19 25.92 -32.65
C ILE A 300 7.71 25.93 -32.58
N THR A 301 8.26 26.85 -31.80
CA THR A 301 9.71 27.01 -31.58
C THR A 301 10.15 26.48 -30.22
N GLU A 302 9.28 26.53 -29.21
CA GLU A 302 9.56 26.07 -27.85
C GLU A 302 8.32 25.39 -27.26
N VAL A 303 8.55 24.32 -26.47
CA VAL A 303 7.53 23.61 -25.70
C VAL A 303 8.07 23.34 -24.31
N ASP A 304 7.49 24.01 -23.31
CA ASP A 304 7.82 23.79 -21.90
C ASP A 304 6.77 22.88 -21.27
N VAL A 305 7.22 21.82 -20.60
CA VAL A 305 6.33 20.88 -19.88
C VAL A 305 6.30 21.27 -18.41
N LEU A 306 5.20 21.88 -17.98
CA LEU A 306 5.00 22.30 -16.58
C LEU A 306 4.57 21.12 -15.69
N VAL A 307 3.74 20.23 -16.23
CA VAL A 307 3.34 18.97 -15.60
C VAL A 307 3.43 17.89 -16.65
N ASP A 308 4.21 16.84 -16.38
CA ASP A 308 4.36 15.70 -17.27
C ASP A 308 3.33 14.61 -16.93
N ALA A 309 3.09 13.68 -17.83
CA ALA A 309 2.46 12.42 -17.45
C ALA A 309 3.47 11.59 -16.64
N ALA A 310 3.00 10.77 -15.69
CA ALA A 310 3.88 9.90 -14.91
C ALA A 310 4.73 8.97 -15.79
N CYS A 311 4.21 8.54 -16.94
CA CYS A 311 4.95 7.73 -17.90
C CYS A 311 5.91 8.52 -18.81
N GLY A 312 5.88 9.85 -18.80
CA GLY A 312 6.71 10.71 -19.65
C GLY A 312 6.15 11.00 -21.03
N SER A 313 4.90 10.63 -21.29
CA SER A 313 4.28 10.83 -22.60
C SER A 313 4.14 12.31 -22.99
N ALA A 314 3.94 13.23 -22.03
CA ALA A 314 3.82 14.65 -22.36
C ALA A 314 5.17 15.25 -22.79
N LYS A 315 6.27 14.90 -22.11
CA LYS A 315 7.64 15.25 -22.57
C LYS A 315 8.00 14.65 -23.91
N TYR A 316 7.55 13.42 -24.19
CA TYR A 316 7.73 12.84 -25.52
C TYR A 316 6.98 13.65 -26.58
N VAL A 317 5.69 13.92 -26.37
CA VAL A 317 4.87 14.72 -27.29
C VAL A 317 5.43 16.13 -27.48
N ALA A 318 5.93 16.77 -26.42
CA ALA A 318 6.53 18.09 -26.48
C ALA A 318 7.69 18.16 -27.49
N LYS A 319 8.56 17.14 -27.52
CA LYS A 319 9.65 17.03 -28.50
C LYS A 319 9.12 16.89 -29.92
N GLU A 320 8.07 16.09 -30.12
CA GLU A 320 7.45 15.86 -31.42
C GLU A 320 6.70 17.08 -31.98
N LEU A 321 6.31 18.03 -31.11
CA LEU A 321 5.63 19.26 -31.51
C LEU A 321 6.58 20.34 -32.03
N LEU A 322 7.88 20.27 -31.74
CA LEU A 322 8.85 21.25 -32.22
C LEU A 322 8.85 21.32 -33.77
N GLY A 323 8.78 22.55 -34.29
CA GLY A 323 8.73 22.84 -35.72
C GLY A 323 7.40 22.52 -36.41
N LYS A 324 6.40 21.97 -35.71
CA LYS A 324 5.07 21.71 -36.27
C LYS A 324 4.26 23.01 -36.38
N SER A 325 3.30 23.02 -37.31
CA SER A 325 2.34 24.12 -37.43
C SER A 325 1.42 24.17 -36.21
N ILE A 326 1.10 25.37 -35.71
CA ILE A 326 0.10 25.56 -34.65
C ILE A 326 -1.30 25.12 -35.09
N ASP A 327 -1.58 25.12 -36.41
CA ASP A 327 -2.88 24.73 -36.95
C ASP A 327 -3.10 23.20 -36.83
N ASP A 328 -2.02 22.41 -36.95
CA ASP A 328 -2.07 20.94 -36.87
C ASP A 328 -1.64 20.40 -35.49
N ALA A 329 -1.15 21.25 -34.60
CA ALA A 329 -0.47 20.85 -33.37
C ALA A 329 -1.31 19.93 -32.48
N VAL A 330 -2.62 20.16 -32.38
CA VAL A 330 -3.53 19.30 -31.59
C VAL A 330 -3.61 17.89 -32.16
N GLU A 331 -3.69 17.75 -33.49
CA GLU A 331 -3.71 16.44 -34.13
C GLU A 331 -2.35 15.74 -33.99
N LYS A 332 -1.25 16.48 -34.25
CA LYS A 332 0.11 15.96 -34.10
C LYS A 332 0.42 15.52 -32.67
N ALA A 333 -0.10 16.23 -31.65
CA ALA A 333 0.02 15.82 -30.26
C ALA A 333 -0.65 14.48 -30.00
N GLY A 334 -1.87 14.29 -30.52
CA GLY A 334 -2.57 13.01 -30.44
C GLY A 334 -1.80 11.88 -31.13
N LEU A 335 -1.34 12.10 -32.36
CA LEU A 335 -0.58 11.08 -33.12
C LEU A 335 0.75 10.72 -32.42
N ALA A 336 1.48 11.71 -31.93
CA ALA A 336 2.68 11.48 -31.15
C ALA A 336 2.38 10.64 -29.90
N HIS A 337 1.30 10.95 -29.16
CA HIS A 337 0.89 10.14 -28.02
C HIS A 337 0.59 8.69 -28.42
N HIS A 338 -0.09 8.44 -29.55
CA HIS A 338 -0.34 7.09 -30.03
C HIS A 338 0.94 6.30 -30.36
N HIS A 339 2.01 6.98 -30.77
CA HIS A 339 3.32 6.36 -31.00
C HIS A 339 4.11 6.13 -29.71
N PHE A 340 3.72 6.79 -28.61
CA PHE A 340 4.33 6.58 -27.32
C PHE A 340 3.86 5.24 -26.73
N PRO A 341 4.77 4.41 -26.17
CA PRO A 341 4.40 3.16 -25.50
C PRO A 341 3.70 3.46 -24.15
N CYS A 342 2.41 3.77 -24.23
CA CYS A 342 1.51 4.06 -23.13
C CYS A 342 1.03 2.75 -22.46
N LEU A 343 0.94 2.75 -21.13
CA LEU A 343 0.41 1.62 -20.36
C LEU A 343 -1.13 1.54 -20.41
N ALA A 344 -1.80 2.66 -20.74
CA ALA A 344 -3.25 2.70 -20.79
C ALA A 344 -3.81 1.73 -21.84
N SER A 345 -4.84 0.98 -21.43
CA SER A 345 -5.42 -0.11 -22.20
C SER A 345 -6.06 0.37 -23.50
N MET A 346 -5.89 -0.44 -24.54
CA MET A 346 -6.57 -0.34 -25.83
C MET A 346 -7.95 -1.02 -25.82
N LYS A 347 -8.35 -1.65 -24.71
CA LYS A 347 -9.67 -2.24 -24.56
C LYS A 347 -10.71 -1.14 -24.44
N VAL A 348 -11.84 -1.31 -25.13
CA VAL A 348 -12.99 -0.40 -25.02
C VAL A 348 -13.64 -0.59 -23.66
N GLU A 349 -13.74 0.50 -22.92
CA GLU A 349 -14.41 0.60 -21.64
C GLU A 349 -15.90 0.84 -21.87
N LYS A 350 -16.74 -0.01 -21.27
CA LYS A 350 -18.18 0.00 -21.52
C LYS A 350 -18.85 1.31 -21.08
N ASP A 351 -18.36 1.90 -20.00
CA ASP A 351 -18.86 3.14 -19.42
C ASP A 351 -18.36 4.40 -20.16
N LEU A 352 -17.27 4.29 -20.91
CA LEU A 352 -16.68 5.40 -21.65
C LEU A 352 -17.02 5.38 -23.15
N GLU A 353 -17.45 4.22 -23.67
CA GLU A 353 -17.57 3.95 -25.11
C GLU A 353 -16.27 4.26 -25.89
N ASP A 354 -15.13 4.22 -25.20
CA ASP A 354 -13.80 4.54 -25.71
C ASP A 354 -12.72 3.77 -24.93
N THR A 355 -11.46 3.90 -25.32
CA THR A 355 -10.30 3.26 -24.67
C THR A 355 -9.63 4.20 -23.67
N LEU A 356 -9.00 3.64 -22.62
CA LEU A 356 -8.21 4.45 -21.69
C LEU A 356 -7.00 5.11 -22.39
N MET A 357 -6.43 4.45 -23.40
CA MET A 357 -5.40 5.05 -24.26
C MET A 357 -5.90 6.31 -24.97
N HIS A 358 -7.11 6.29 -25.55
CA HIS A 358 -7.70 7.49 -26.16
C HIS A 358 -7.99 8.58 -25.12
N VAL A 359 -8.50 8.22 -23.94
CA VAL A 359 -8.67 9.19 -22.84
C VAL A 359 -7.34 9.85 -22.48
N SER A 360 -6.24 9.08 -22.42
CA SER A 360 -4.89 9.60 -22.21
C SER A 360 -4.46 10.56 -23.32
N GLY A 361 -4.62 10.15 -24.59
CA GLY A 361 -4.33 10.99 -25.75
C GLY A 361 -5.17 12.27 -25.78
N LEU A 362 -6.41 12.23 -25.30
CA LEU A 362 -7.26 13.40 -25.18
C LEU A 362 -6.74 14.39 -24.14
N GLN A 363 -6.07 13.95 -23.06
CA GLN A 363 -5.52 14.89 -22.08
C GLN A 363 -4.44 15.77 -22.69
N ILE A 364 -3.49 15.19 -23.43
CA ILE A 364 -2.44 15.98 -24.09
C ILE A 364 -3.00 16.86 -25.22
N LYS A 365 -3.98 16.35 -25.98
CA LYS A 365 -4.69 17.16 -26.99
C LYS A 365 -5.37 18.36 -26.36
N LYS A 366 -6.08 18.17 -25.24
CA LYS A 366 -6.74 19.25 -24.48
C LYS A 366 -5.73 20.26 -23.95
N ALA A 367 -4.57 19.80 -23.45
CA ALA A 367 -3.51 20.68 -22.97
C ALA A 367 -3.00 21.62 -24.09
N VAL A 368 -2.72 21.08 -25.28
CA VAL A 368 -2.31 21.86 -26.45
C VAL A 368 -3.45 22.75 -26.97
N ASP A 369 -4.66 22.20 -27.07
CA ASP A 369 -5.83 22.88 -27.60
C ASP A 369 -6.17 24.14 -26.79
N LYS A 370 -6.10 24.04 -25.45
CA LYS A 370 -6.34 25.15 -24.52
C LYS A 370 -5.42 26.34 -24.77
N ILE A 371 -4.16 26.09 -25.11
CA ILE A 371 -3.16 27.14 -25.40
C ILE A 371 -3.45 27.81 -26.74
N LEU A 372 -3.83 27.03 -27.75
CA LEU A 372 -3.99 27.50 -29.13
C LEU A 372 -5.41 27.96 -29.50
N ALA A 373 -6.41 27.68 -28.66
CA ALA A 373 -7.81 28.06 -28.90
C ALA A 373 -8.02 29.57 -29.15
N PRO A 374 -7.34 30.49 -28.43
CA PRO A 374 -7.43 31.92 -28.73
C PRO A 374 -6.95 32.27 -30.15
N GLU A 375 -5.88 31.64 -30.64
CA GLU A 375 -5.33 31.91 -31.97
C GLU A 375 -6.23 31.39 -33.10
N ARG A 376 -6.78 30.18 -32.96
CA ARG A 376 -7.76 29.65 -33.94
C ARG A 376 -9.01 30.53 -34.05
N LYS A 377 -9.47 31.10 -32.93
CA LYS A 377 -10.60 32.05 -32.93
C LYS A 377 -10.28 33.34 -33.69
N LYS A 378 -9.05 33.88 -33.56
CA LYS A 378 -8.63 35.07 -34.34
C LYS A 378 -8.65 34.80 -35.84
N LYS A 379 -8.13 33.64 -36.29
CA LYS A 379 -8.14 33.23 -37.70
C LYS A 379 -9.57 33.04 -38.23
N ALA A 380 -10.47 32.44 -37.45
CA ALA A 380 -11.87 32.22 -37.86
C ALA A 380 -12.71 33.50 -38.00
N VAL A 381 -12.35 34.58 -37.29
CA VAL A 381 -13.03 35.89 -37.38
C VAL A 381 -12.55 36.68 -38.60
N TYR A 382 -11.36 36.38 -39.14
CA TYR A 382 -10.81 37.03 -40.34
C TYR A 382 -11.13 36.20 -41.59
N ILE A 383 -12.41 36.16 -41.98
CA ILE A 383 -12.82 35.81 -43.34
C ILE A 383 -13.14 37.14 -44.01
N ASP A 384 -12.28 37.60 -44.91
CA ASP A 384 -12.50 38.83 -45.67
C ASP A 384 -13.73 38.62 -46.58
N PRO A 385 -14.82 39.38 -46.39
CA PRO A 385 -16.02 39.26 -47.22
C PRO A 385 -15.77 39.57 -48.70
N ASP A 386 -14.64 40.18 -49.06
CA ASP A 386 -14.27 40.45 -50.46
C ASP A 386 -13.62 39.24 -51.16
N THR A 387 -13.58 38.07 -50.51
CA THR A 387 -12.99 36.82 -51.06
C THR A 387 -14.00 35.83 -51.64
N PHE A 388 -15.27 36.21 -51.83
CA PHE A 388 -16.30 35.38 -52.47
C PHE A 388 -16.90 36.01 -53.73
#